data_AF-A0A839UFN0-F1
#
_entry.id   AF-A0A839UFN0-F1
#
_cell.length_a   1.000
_cell.length_b   1.000
_cell.length_c   1.000
_cell.angle_alpha   90.00
_cell.angle_beta   90.00
_cell.angle_gamma   90.00
#
_symmetry.space_group_name_H-M   'P 1'
#
loop_
_entity.id
_entity.type
_entity.pdbx_description
1 polymer ?
#
loop_
_entity_poly.entity_id
_entity_poly.type
_entity_poly.pdbx_seq_one_letter_code
_entity_poly.pdbx_strand_id
1 'polypeptide(L)'
;MTKLLTALLATCFASTAHSDRSNLCREENGKFILDFSVKPSLVVHSDAILDKTFNDVGIAGGAPDETVFSLTHTLGQILQSSGAPNTAASREAFLQTMLTSFPSVDGAALNSDAGILMPFEGRLERNLVAADLLNESAAAAGMRPLALFNRFDLAPANWSHCGEHRIVYGKKNPAFQDRFLLIFEAMVPNPKPELGEAGCRPVAEFWAKLSSPTAGDDTQKAKRLAAFYYEGKTDPTLAKADLLGPVVHYKNYGGDGSRGQVRGNLFMQQPWQLREWLTQPTFDPNGPALAFVVDTVKNNPLSELYKDDLSGDPVMNSNVGAAVTVLHGDFVQALATGIRDNLMSEESQTHQSLAKGLGDFNLGAGDTLEVSEVKVLLNTIGLGNDNRFNEHQSTSQEGFGGKIDAPTTHAGPGSKLRTMLDQLSKQPTPILNPQTGEIILNRAQASTCAGCHMTSPGKTVRQNLDTSAVQWPDVVTGGFVHVHEATRELSPALETSFLPFRRYLMGRHLCDVTQPAAPSAVAAATTAAPVGTEATTASVRFTDDIVRDALVESVTGSAAAAPAPTTGVDDANLLAQATANLNDAQREALRQTLAREIGSMRRIEENSPGAFVEVRRSH
;
A
#
# COMPACT_ATOMS: atom_id res chain seq x y z
N MET A 1 -32.28 -36.15 -16.72
CA MET A 1 -31.89 -36.16 -15.29
C MET A 1 -30.68 -35.29 -15.01
N THR A 2 -29.61 -35.33 -15.81
CA THR A 2 -28.37 -34.54 -15.60
C THR A 2 -28.57 -33.02 -15.66
N LYS A 3 -29.45 -32.51 -16.53
CA LYS A 3 -29.78 -31.07 -16.60
C LYS A 3 -30.65 -30.55 -15.44
N LEU A 4 -31.40 -31.44 -14.77
CA LEU A 4 -32.22 -31.07 -13.61
C LEU A 4 -31.35 -30.98 -12.34
N LEU A 5 -30.29 -31.80 -12.25
CA LEU A 5 -29.33 -31.77 -11.15
C LEU A 5 -28.47 -30.51 -11.16
N THR A 6 -28.07 -30.00 -12.34
CA THR A 6 -27.29 -28.74 -12.45
C THR A 6 -28.13 -27.52 -12.06
N ALA A 7 -29.43 -27.52 -12.38
CA ALA A 7 -30.35 -26.46 -11.99
C ALA A 7 -30.67 -26.48 -10.48
N LEU A 8 -30.78 -27.67 -9.86
CA LEU A 8 -30.95 -27.79 -8.40
C LEU A 8 -29.69 -27.41 -7.61
N LEU A 9 -28.48 -27.72 -8.11
CA LEU A 9 -27.24 -27.26 -7.45
C LEU A 9 -27.07 -25.73 -7.56
N ALA A 10 -27.37 -25.12 -8.71
CA ALA A 10 -27.30 -23.67 -8.87
C ALA A 10 -28.30 -22.91 -7.96
N THR A 11 -29.48 -23.50 -7.70
CA THR A 11 -30.48 -22.90 -6.80
C THR A 11 -30.19 -23.11 -5.31
N CYS A 12 -29.50 -24.20 -4.93
CA CYS A 12 -29.05 -24.40 -3.56
C CYS A 12 -27.86 -23.50 -3.16
N PHE A 13 -26.95 -23.17 -4.09
CA PHE A 13 -25.86 -22.20 -3.82
C PHE A 13 -26.31 -20.74 -3.90
N ALA A 14 -27.38 -20.42 -4.67
CA ALA A 14 -27.96 -19.08 -4.69
C ALA A 14 -28.76 -18.74 -3.42
N SER A 15 -29.36 -19.76 -2.77
CA SER A 15 -30.25 -19.60 -1.62
C SER A 15 -29.52 -19.17 -0.34
N THR A 16 -28.31 -19.68 -0.08
CA THR A 16 -27.50 -19.28 1.09
C THR A 16 -26.73 -17.97 0.87
N ALA A 17 -26.43 -17.60 -0.38
CA ALA A 17 -25.85 -16.30 -0.70
C ALA A 17 -26.87 -15.14 -0.63
N HIS A 18 -28.17 -15.43 -0.75
CA HIS A 18 -29.23 -14.42 -0.61
C HIS A 18 -29.59 -14.09 0.84
N SER A 19 -29.42 -15.01 1.79
CA SER A 19 -29.81 -14.76 3.20
C SER A 19 -28.80 -13.96 4.01
N ASP A 20 -27.56 -13.79 3.52
CA ASP A 20 -26.52 -13.00 4.20
C ASP A 20 -26.28 -11.63 3.53
N ARG A 21 -26.81 -11.41 2.32
CA ARG A 21 -26.92 -10.08 1.70
C ARG A 21 -27.76 -9.12 2.55
N SER A 22 -28.79 -9.66 3.22
CA SER A 22 -29.83 -8.86 3.89
C SER A 22 -29.35 -8.06 5.09
N ASN A 23 -28.14 -8.31 5.60
CA ASN A 23 -27.64 -7.67 6.83
C ASN A 23 -26.51 -6.66 6.61
N LEU A 24 -25.88 -6.61 5.43
CA LEU A 24 -24.80 -5.64 5.12
C LEU A 24 -25.29 -4.48 4.25
N CYS A 25 -26.25 -4.76 3.37
CA CYS A 25 -26.90 -3.79 2.51
C CYS A 25 -28.42 -3.95 2.65
N ARG A 26 -29.10 -2.93 3.17
CA ARG A 26 -30.56 -2.84 3.10
C ARG A 26 -30.95 -1.95 1.94
N GLU A 27 -32.06 -2.27 1.27
CA GLU A 27 -32.63 -1.39 0.26
C GLU A 27 -33.84 -0.67 0.85
N GLU A 28 -33.86 0.66 0.77
CA GLU A 28 -34.97 1.49 1.21
C GLU A 28 -35.19 2.63 0.21
N ASN A 29 -36.42 2.79 -0.28
CA ASN A 29 -36.80 3.81 -1.27
C ASN A 29 -35.92 3.81 -2.54
N GLY A 30 -35.53 2.63 -3.01
CA GLY A 30 -34.70 2.46 -4.21
C GLY A 30 -33.23 2.87 -4.02
N LYS A 31 -32.78 2.98 -2.77
CA LYS A 31 -31.38 3.26 -2.41
C LYS A 31 -30.83 2.20 -1.45
N PHE A 32 -29.54 1.93 -1.57
CA PHE A 32 -28.82 1.06 -0.65
C PHE A 32 -28.39 1.82 0.61
N ILE A 33 -28.73 1.27 1.77
CA ILE A 33 -28.23 1.64 3.08
C ILE A 33 -27.14 0.65 3.45
N LEU A 34 -25.97 1.18 3.79
CA LEU A 34 -24.85 0.36 4.27
C LEU A 34 -24.99 0.16 5.78
N ASP A 35 -25.14 -1.07 6.26
CA ASP A 35 -25.26 -1.37 7.69
C ASP A 35 -23.94 -1.88 8.29
N PHE A 36 -22.84 -1.27 7.86
CA PHE A 36 -21.50 -1.56 8.38
C PHE A 36 -20.65 -0.31 8.48
N SER A 37 -19.59 -0.36 9.28
CA SER A 37 -18.55 0.65 9.37
C SER A 37 -17.21 0.06 8.94
N VAL A 38 -16.36 0.90 8.35
CA VAL A 38 -14.93 0.58 8.07
C VAL A 38 -13.98 1.16 9.12
N LYS A 39 -14.52 1.92 10.09
CA LYS A 39 -13.79 2.39 11.27
C LYS A 39 -13.31 1.25 12.19
N PRO A 40 -14.03 0.12 12.41
CA PRO A 40 -13.60 -0.95 13.31
C PRO A 40 -12.47 -1.82 12.74
N SER A 41 -11.58 -1.21 11.96
CA SER A 41 -10.21 -1.68 11.80
C SER A 41 -9.37 -1.60 13.11
N LEU A 42 -10.04 -1.33 14.24
CA LEU A 42 -9.53 -1.46 15.60
C LEU A 42 -8.40 -0.45 15.87
N VAL A 43 -8.81 0.78 16.18
CA VAL A 43 -8.12 1.52 17.24
C VAL A 43 -8.31 0.70 18.49
N VAL A 44 -7.23 0.11 18.95
CA VAL A 44 -7.24 -0.67 20.16
C VAL A 44 -7.52 0.28 21.33
N HIS A 45 -8.73 0.28 21.89
CA HIS A 45 -9.07 1.22 22.95
C HIS A 45 -8.25 0.96 24.23
N SER A 46 -7.83 2.05 24.88
CA SER A 46 -6.99 2.04 26.08
C SER A 46 -7.72 1.64 27.37
N ASP A 47 -9.02 1.39 27.36
CA ASP A 47 -9.78 1.19 28.60
C ASP A 47 -10.72 -0.03 28.58
N ALA A 48 -10.41 -0.91 29.53
CA ALA A 48 -11.11 -2.10 30.02
C ALA A 48 -10.98 -3.41 29.21
N ILE A 49 -10.23 -4.35 29.83
CA ILE A 49 -9.99 -5.77 29.50
C ILE A 49 -8.78 -6.04 28.58
N LEU A 50 -7.61 -5.48 28.91
CA LEU A 50 -6.28 -5.95 28.51
C LEU A 50 -5.31 -5.72 29.70
N ASP A 51 -5.39 -6.60 30.71
CA ASP A 51 -4.84 -6.39 32.07
C ASP A 51 -3.32 -6.62 32.19
N LYS A 52 -2.74 -5.94 33.18
CA LYS A 52 -1.37 -5.53 33.52
C LYS A 52 -0.26 -6.58 33.60
N THR A 53 -0.44 -7.81 33.16
CA THR A 53 0.53 -8.89 33.51
C THR A 53 1.37 -9.44 32.37
N PHE A 54 1.15 -9.08 31.09
CA PHE A 54 2.04 -9.37 29.94
C PHE A 54 2.58 -10.83 29.86
N ASN A 55 1.90 -11.79 30.47
CA ASN A 55 2.38 -13.15 30.66
C ASN A 55 1.37 -14.13 30.08
N ASP A 56 1.29 -14.21 28.75
CA ASP A 56 1.37 -15.46 28.00
C ASP A 56 1.20 -15.18 26.51
N VAL A 57 2.24 -15.50 25.74
CA VAL A 57 2.16 -15.57 24.27
C VAL A 57 1.50 -16.91 23.95
N GLY A 58 0.25 -16.94 23.54
CA GLY A 58 -0.36 -18.22 23.19
C GLY A 58 -1.80 -18.17 22.74
N ILE A 59 -2.05 -18.43 21.45
CA ILE A 59 -3.31 -19.07 21.08
C ILE A 59 -3.26 -20.52 21.59
N ALA A 60 -3.65 -20.69 22.85
CA ALA A 60 -4.42 -21.80 23.40
C ALA A 60 -4.68 -21.51 24.90
N GLY A 61 -5.84 -20.89 25.23
CA GLY A 61 -6.23 -20.73 26.65
C GLY A 61 -7.21 -19.60 27.00
N GLY A 62 -7.36 -18.58 26.15
CA GLY A 62 -8.35 -17.49 26.30
C GLY A 62 -7.84 -16.32 27.15
N ALA A 63 -7.92 -15.06 26.74
CA ALA A 63 -8.54 -14.37 25.62
C ALA A 63 -7.45 -13.61 24.82
N PRO A 64 -7.64 -13.31 23.51
CA PRO A 64 -6.69 -12.46 22.81
C PRO A 64 -6.63 -11.09 23.47
N ASP A 65 -5.43 -10.65 23.78
CA ASP A 65 -5.13 -9.27 24.06
C ASP A 65 -4.36 -8.63 22.89
N GLU A 66 -3.97 -7.37 23.04
CA GLU A 66 -3.16 -6.63 22.07
C GLU A 66 -1.89 -7.36 21.60
N THR A 67 -1.32 -8.22 22.44
CA THR A 67 -0.02 -8.86 22.19
C THR A 67 -0.09 -9.88 21.05
N VAL A 68 -1.30 -10.33 20.69
CA VAL A 68 -1.55 -11.12 19.48
C VAL A 68 -1.09 -10.37 18.23
N PHE A 69 -1.17 -9.04 18.24
CA PHE A 69 -0.65 -8.18 17.18
C PHE A 69 0.72 -7.58 17.49
N SER A 70 1.47 -8.10 18.49
CA SER A 70 2.81 -7.60 18.80
C SER A 70 3.73 -7.68 17.57
N LEU A 71 4.70 -6.75 17.49
CA LEU A 71 5.68 -6.73 16.40
C LEU A 71 6.44 -8.07 16.34
N THR A 72 6.73 -8.64 17.51
CA THR A 72 7.37 -9.94 17.70
C THR A 72 6.58 -11.09 17.07
N HIS A 73 5.25 -11.07 17.13
CA HIS A 73 4.40 -12.06 16.46
C HIS A 73 4.42 -11.85 14.94
N THR A 74 4.24 -10.62 14.47
CA THR A 74 4.25 -10.27 13.04
C THR A 74 5.56 -10.67 12.35
N LEU A 75 6.71 -10.30 12.92
CA LEU A 75 8.01 -10.69 12.35
C LEU A 75 8.21 -12.21 12.38
N GLY A 76 7.75 -12.88 13.44
CA GLY A 76 7.81 -14.33 13.55
C GLY A 76 7.01 -15.03 12.45
N GLN A 77 5.80 -14.55 12.17
CA GLN A 77 4.95 -15.07 11.11
C GLN A 77 5.57 -14.80 9.72
N ILE A 78 6.14 -13.62 9.49
CA ILE A 78 6.85 -13.30 8.24
C ILE A 78 7.99 -14.29 8.02
N LEU A 79 8.85 -14.50 9.02
CA LEU A 79 9.94 -15.47 8.95
C LEU A 79 9.43 -16.88 8.66
N GLN A 80 8.45 -17.35 9.43
CA GLN A 80 7.87 -18.68 9.25
C GLN A 80 7.31 -18.88 7.84
N SER A 81 6.60 -17.88 7.30
CA SER A 81 6.04 -17.93 5.94
C SER A 81 7.10 -17.97 4.84
N SER A 82 8.33 -17.53 5.12
CA SER A 82 9.48 -17.62 4.21
C SER A 82 10.28 -18.92 4.35
N GLY A 83 9.92 -19.79 5.29
CA GLY A 83 10.72 -20.97 5.66
C GLY A 83 11.89 -20.68 6.60
N ALA A 84 12.08 -19.42 7.02
CA ALA A 84 13.13 -19.04 7.95
C ALA A 84 12.77 -19.43 9.40
N PRO A 85 13.78 -19.73 10.26
CA PRO A 85 13.53 -20.03 11.66
C PRO A 85 12.84 -18.87 12.40
N ASN A 86 11.77 -19.16 13.13
CA ASN A 86 11.12 -18.20 14.04
C ASN A 86 11.71 -18.36 15.46
N THR A 87 12.95 -17.87 15.65
CA THR A 87 13.58 -17.76 16.98
C THR A 87 13.69 -16.30 17.41
N ALA A 88 13.92 -16.03 18.71
CA ALA A 88 14.16 -14.66 19.19
C ALA A 88 15.32 -13.98 18.43
N ALA A 89 16.45 -14.69 18.29
CA ALA A 89 17.62 -14.20 17.54
C ALA A 89 17.30 -13.94 16.05
N SER A 90 16.49 -14.78 15.42
CA SER A 90 16.14 -14.59 13.99
C SER A 90 15.24 -13.38 13.78
N ARG A 91 14.28 -13.14 14.68
CA ARG A 91 13.42 -11.95 14.66
C ARG A 91 14.21 -10.66 14.87
N GLU A 92 15.14 -10.68 15.82
CA GLU A 92 16.05 -9.56 16.07
C GLU A 92 16.94 -9.29 14.86
N ALA A 93 17.61 -10.32 14.32
CA ALA A 93 18.46 -10.20 13.14
C ALA A 93 17.69 -9.67 11.92
N PHE A 94 16.45 -10.14 11.71
CA PHE A 94 15.59 -9.65 10.63
C PHE A 94 15.25 -8.17 10.80
N LEU A 95 14.79 -7.73 11.98
CA LEU A 95 14.52 -6.31 12.23
C LEU A 95 15.80 -5.45 12.13
N GLN A 96 16.94 -5.99 12.55
CA GLN A 96 18.22 -5.31 12.45
C GLN A 96 18.61 -4.99 10.99
N THR A 97 18.17 -5.79 10.00
CA THR A 97 18.38 -5.46 8.58
C THR A 97 17.75 -4.11 8.19
N MET A 98 16.57 -3.79 8.74
CA MET A 98 15.92 -2.49 8.52
C MET A 98 16.72 -1.36 9.16
N LEU A 99 17.12 -1.52 10.42
CA LEU A 99 17.86 -0.47 11.15
C LEU A 99 19.22 -0.19 10.53
N THR A 100 19.90 -1.22 10.03
CA THR A 100 21.20 -1.08 9.35
C THR A 100 21.08 -0.48 7.94
N SER A 101 19.91 -0.58 7.31
CA SER A 101 19.63 0.01 5.98
C SER A 101 19.61 1.54 5.99
N PHE A 102 19.33 2.16 7.14
CA PHE A 102 19.49 3.60 7.30
C PHE A 102 20.98 3.96 7.18
N PRO A 103 21.36 4.95 6.35
CA PRO A 103 22.75 5.37 6.25
C PRO A 103 23.13 6.18 7.50
N SER A 104 24.42 6.18 7.85
CA SER A 104 24.93 6.94 9.00
C SER A 104 25.20 8.41 8.70
N VAL A 105 25.30 8.76 7.42
CA VAL A 105 25.54 10.11 6.91
C VAL A 105 24.73 10.31 5.64
N ASP A 106 24.50 11.56 5.26
CA ASP A 106 23.87 11.88 3.98
C ASP A 106 24.70 11.33 2.81
N GLY A 107 24.00 10.75 1.84
CA GLY A 107 24.59 10.19 0.64
C GLY A 107 23.57 10.09 -0.48
N ALA A 108 23.71 9.04 -1.30
CA ALA A 108 22.80 8.76 -2.39
C ALA A 108 22.54 7.25 -2.50
N ALA A 109 21.37 6.89 -2.99
CA ALA A 109 20.97 5.52 -3.28
C ALA A 109 20.50 5.40 -4.74
N LEU A 110 20.80 4.26 -5.37
CA LEU A 110 20.42 4.01 -6.77
C LEU A 110 18.91 3.78 -6.85
N ASN A 111 18.20 4.59 -7.63
CA ASN A 111 16.93 4.19 -8.20
C ASN A 111 17.23 3.31 -9.42
N SER A 112 16.98 2.01 -9.29
CA SER A 112 17.32 1.04 -10.32
C SER A 112 16.46 1.15 -11.59
N ASP A 113 15.25 1.69 -11.50
CA ASP A 113 14.38 1.92 -12.65
C ASP A 113 14.85 3.13 -13.48
N ALA A 114 15.46 4.12 -12.81
CA ALA A 114 16.03 5.30 -13.46
C ALA A 114 17.48 5.12 -13.91
N GLY A 115 18.24 4.25 -13.23
CA GLY A 115 19.70 4.22 -13.33
C GLY A 115 20.37 5.47 -12.76
N ILE A 116 19.72 6.16 -11.81
CA ILE A 116 20.15 7.44 -11.23
C ILE A 116 20.33 7.29 -9.72
N LEU A 117 21.43 7.82 -9.19
CA LEU A 117 21.65 8.02 -7.76
C LEU A 117 20.82 9.21 -7.26
N MET A 118 19.90 8.96 -6.35
CA MET A 118 19.04 9.98 -5.73
C MET A 118 19.46 10.25 -4.29
N PRO A 119 19.20 11.45 -3.73
CA PRO A 119 19.51 11.75 -2.33
C PRO A 119 18.99 10.68 -1.38
N PHE A 120 19.83 10.29 -0.42
CA PHE A 120 19.48 9.32 0.60
C PHE A 120 20.13 9.69 1.93
N GLU A 121 19.33 10.22 2.84
CA GLU A 121 19.83 10.92 4.02
C GLU A 121 20.05 10.02 5.22
N GLY A 122 21.03 10.42 6.04
CA GLY A 122 21.36 9.78 7.30
C GLY A 122 20.25 9.91 8.33
N ARG A 123 19.99 8.86 9.10
CA ARG A 123 18.88 8.80 10.06
C ARG A 123 19.30 8.29 11.44
N LEU A 124 18.82 8.95 12.50
CA LEU A 124 19.05 8.52 13.89
C LEU A 124 18.34 7.21 14.24
N GLU A 125 17.29 6.84 13.52
CA GLU A 125 16.59 5.56 13.69
C GLU A 125 17.52 4.34 13.53
N ARG A 126 18.65 4.50 12.83
CA ARG A 126 19.76 3.52 12.78
C ARG A 126 20.24 3.06 14.16
N ASN A 127 20.21 3.95 15.14
CA ASN A 127 20.77 3.72 16.48
C ASN A 127 19.79 3.02 17.42
N LEU A 128 18.57 2.72 16.95
CA LEU A 128 17.63 1.89 17.70
C LEU A 128 18.19 0.48 17.87
N VAL A 129 17.81 -0.18 18.96
CA VAL A 129 18.19 -1.56 19.25
C VAL A 129 17.01 -2.47 18.91
N ALA A 130 17.21 -3.41 17.98
CA ALA A 130 16.13 -4.30 17.53
C ALA A 130 15.46 -5.08 18.68
N ALA A 131 16.25 -5.59 19.64
CA ALA A 131 15.72 -6.28 20.81
C ALA A 131 14.79 -5.39 21.67
N ASP A 132 15.11 -4.10 21.81
CA ASP A 132 14.27 -3.15 22.55
C ASP A 132 12.98 -2.83 21.81
N LEU A 133 13.02 -2.69 20.48
CA LEU A 133 11.81 -2.50 19.66
C LEU A 133 10.85 -3.68 19.76
N LEU A 134 11.38 -4.90 19.93
CA LEU A 134 10.62 -6.15 20.07
C LEU A 134 10.08 -6.39 21.49
N ASN A 135 10.51 -5.58 22.47
CA ASN A 135 10.13 -5.72 23.88
C ASN A 135 9.09 -4.67 24.29
N GLU A 136 7.84 -4.87 23.87
CA GLU A 136 6.74 -3.92 24.11
C GLU A 136 6.35 -3.74 25.59
N SER A 137 6.63 -4.73 26.44
CA SER A 137 6.26 -4.74 27.86
C SER A 137 7.26 -3.97 28.72
N ALA A 138 8.56 -4.15 28.49
CA ALA A 138 9.61 -3.61 29.36
C ALA A 138 10.41 -2.44 28.77
N ALA A 139 10.60 -2.37 27.44
CA ALA A 139 11.45 -1.34 26.85
C ALA A 139 10.68 -0.03 26.57
N ALA A 140 11.36 1.11 26.75
CA ALA A 140 10.80 2.42 26.40
C ALA A 140 10.60 2.57 24.89
N ALA A 141 11.50 2.00 24.08
CA ALA A 141 11.40 1.99 22.63
C ALA A 141 10.49 0.87 22.08
N GLY A 142 9.91 0.03 22.94
CA GLY A 142 9.08 -1.10 22.53
C GLY A 142 7.92 -0.65 21.64
N MET A 143 7.74 -1.34 20.51
CA MET A 143 6.73 -1.03 19.50
C MET A 143 5.39 -1.67 19.87
N ARG A 144 4.32 -0.88 19.94
CA ARG A 144 2.96 -1.35 20.23
C ARG A 144 2.09 -1.31 18.98
N PRO A 145 1.18 -2.28 18.79
CA PRO A 145 0.15 -2.16 17.77
C PRO A 145 -0.77 -0.98 18.12
N LEU A 146 -1.03 -0.13 17.13
CA LEU A 146 -1.85 1.07 17.26
C LEU A 146 -3.19 0.90 16.54
N ALA A 147 -3.15 0.37 15.32
CA ALA A 147 -4.33 0.16 14.50
C ALA A 147 -4.10 -0.93 13.47
N LEU A 148 -5.19 -1.60 13.08
CA LEU A 148 -5.26 -2.32 11.82
C LEU A 148 -6.01 -1.44 10.81
N PHE A 149 -5.78 -1.60 9.51
CA PHE A 149 -6.56 -0.87 8.50
C PHE A 149 -6.91 -1.74 7.32
N ASN A 150 -8.14 -1.59 6.82
CA ASN A 150 -8.54 -2.11 5.53
C ASN A 150 -8.41 -1.03 4.44
N ARG A 151 -7.78 -1.41 3.34
CA ARG A 151 -7.65 -0.64 2.09
C ARG A 151 -8.09 -1.49 0.91
N PHE A 152 -9.27 -2.08 1.04
CA PHE A 152 -9.94 -2.79 -0.06
C PHE A 152 -10.11 -1.91 -1.31
N ASP A 153 -10.18 -0.59 -1.13
CA ASP A 153 -10.19 0.41 -2.21
C ASP A 153 -8.93 0.38 -3.10
N LEU A 154 -7.84 -0.25 -2.66
CA LEU A 154 -6.61 -0.42 -3.44
C LEU A 154 -6.57 -1.72 -4.26
N ALA A 155 -7.68 -2.46 -4.36
CA ALA A 155 -7.74 -3.61 -5.27
C ALA A 155 -7.49 -3.14 -6.73
N PRO A 156 -6.67 -3.87 -7.51
CA PRO A 156 -6.41 -3.55 -8.90
C PRO A 156 -7.60 -3.98 -9.76
N ALA A 157 -7.76 -3.38 -10.94
CA ALA A 157 -8.87 -3.65 -11.86
C ALA A 157 -8.91 -5.11 -12.35
N ASN A 158 -7.76 -5.80 -12.35
CA ASN A 158 -7.67 -7.22 -12.67
C ASN A 158 -7.95 -8.15 -11.47
N TRP A 159 -8.17 -7.59 -10.28
CA TRP A 159 -8.43 -8.31 -9.03
C TRP A 159 -7.38 -9.38 -8.72
N SER A 160 -6.10 -9.12 -9.00
CA SER A 160 -5.01 -10.01 -8.60
C SER A 160 -4.85 -10.11 -7.07
N HIS A 161 -5.25 -9.06 -6.34
CA HIS A 161 -5.30 -9.02 -4.89
C HIS A 161 -6.54 -8.23 -4.39
N CYS A 162 -6.95 -8.46 -3.15
CA CYS A 162 -8.15 -7.86 -2.55
C CYS A 162 -7.84 -6.56 -1.80
N GLY A 163 -7.01 -5.71 -2.40
CA GLY A 163 -6.51 -4.49 -1.78
C GLY A 163 -5.45 -4.79 -0.72
N GLU A 164 -5.34 -3.89 0.25
CA GLU A 164 -4.26 -3.85 1.24
C GLU A 164 -4.81 -3.87 2.67
N HIS A 165 -4.09 -4.51 3.60
CA HIS A 165 -4.47 -4.71 4.99
C HIS A 165 -3.27 -4.40 5.89
N ARG A 166 -3.42 -3.43 6.79
CA ARG A 166 -2.30 -2.85 7.53
C ARG A 166 -2.24 -3.28 8.98
N ILE A 167 -1.03 -3.38 9.50
CA ILE A 167 -0.74 -3.28 10.93
C ILE A 167 0.16 -2.05 11.15
N VAL A 168 -0.29 -1.11 11.97
CA VAL A 168 0.49 0.07 12.36
C VAL A 168 1.06 -0.14 13.74
N TYR A 169 2.37 0.02 13.86
CA TYR A 169 3.11 0.05 15.11
C TYR A 169 3.63 1.44 15.40
N GLY A 170 3.72 1.80 16.68
CA GLY A 170 4.45 2.98 17.13
C GLY A 170 5.20 2.72 18.43
N LYS A 171 6.27 3.46 18.65
CA LYS A 171 7.01 3.43 19.93
C LYS A 171 6.07 3.78 21.09
N LYS A 172 6.30 3.16 22.24
CA LYS A 172 5.57 3.46 23.48
C LYS A 172 5.88 4.87 23.99
N ASN A 173 4.84 5.67 24.23
CA ASN A 173 4.91 6.99 24.88
C ASN A 173 6.07 7.90 24.40
N PRO A 174 6.23 8.10 23.08
CA PRO A 174 7.38 8.83 22.57
C PRO A 174 7.26 10.31 22.90
N ALA A 175 8.35 10.93 23.32
CA ALA A 175 8.49 12.38 23.20
C ALA A 175 8.45 12.78 21.72
N PHE A 176 8.15 14.04 21.40
CA PHE A 176 7.98 14.48 20.01
C PHE A 176 9.15 14.11 19.07
N GLN A 177 10.39 14.19 19.56
CA GLN A 177 11.62 13.84 18.82
C GLN A 177 12.07 12.38 19.05
N ASP A 178 11.20 11.52 19.55
CA ASP A 178 11.49 10.11 19.82
C ASP A 178 10.49 9.18 19.11
N ARG A 179 9.65 9.73 18.23
CA ARG A 179 8.60 8.97 17.54
C ARG A 179 9.19 8.17 16.38
N PHE A 180 8.66 6.96 16.21
CA PHE A 180 8.92 6.11 15.07
C PHE A 180 7.68 5.22 14.89
N LEU A 181 7.12 5.22 13.68
CA LEU A 181 6.05 4.29 13.32
C LEU A 181 6.54 3.33 12.25
N LEU A 182 6.08 2.09 12.35
CA LEU A 182 6.32 1.05 11.37
C LEU A 182 4.99 0.49 10.90
N ILE A 183 4.77 0.45 9.59
CA ILE A 183 3.49 0.10 8.98
C ILE A 183 3.72 -1.07 8.05
N PHE A 184 3.12 -2.20 8.36
CA PHE A 184 3.10 -3.38 7.51
C PHE A 184 1.86 -3.34 6.64
N GLU A 185 2.02 -3.32 5.33
CA GLU A 185 0.93 -3.07 4.38
C GLU A 185 0.79 -4.25 3.45
N ALA A 186 0.07 -5.26 3.94
CA ALA A 186 -0.06 -6.52 3.26
C ALA A 186 -1.09 -6.41 2.15
N MET A 187 -0.70 -6.66 0.90
CA MET A 187 -1.67 -6.87 -0.16
C MET A 187 -1.98 -8.37 -0.25
N VAL A 188 -3.26 -8.73 -0.09
CA VAL A 188 -3.67 -10.14 0.04
C VAL A 188 -4.14 -10.68 -1.31
N PRO A 189 -3.53 -11.75 -1.83
CA PRO A 189 -3.96 -12.38 -3.09
C PRO A 189 -5.44 -12.65 -3.13
N ASN A 190 -6.02 -12.56 -4.32
CA ASN A 190 -7.41 -12.96 -4.51
C ASN A 190 -7.58 -14.45 -4.11
N PRO A 191 -8.46 -14.77 -3.14
CA PRO A 191 -8.69 -16.14 -2.68
C PRO A 191 -9.12 -17.10 -3.79
N LYS A 192 -9.77 -16.56 -4.84
CA LYS A 192 -10.30 -17.31 -5.98
C LYS A 192 -10.05 -16.51 -7.27
N PRO A 193 -8.80 -16.46 -7.77
CA PRO A 193 -8.44 -15.62 -8.91
C PRO A 193 -9.24 -15.98 -10.17
N GLU A 194 -9.69 -17.23 -10.31
CA GLU A 194 -10.55 -17.69 -11.40
C GLU A 194 -11.95 -17.02 -11.42
N LEU A 195 -12.36 -16.40 -10.31
CA LEU A 195 -13.62 -15.67 -10.18
C LEU A 195 -13.47 -14.15 -10.35
N GLY A 196 -12.26 -13.64 -10.59
CA GLY A 196 -11.98 -12.21 -10.68
C GLY A 196 -12.51 -11.47 -9.46
N GLU A 197 -13.28 -10.40 -9.69
CA GLU A 197 -13.92 -9.58 -8.64
C GLU A 197 -14.62 -10.41 -7.55
N ALA A 198 -15.40 -11.42 -7.95
CA ALA A 198 -16.21 -12.20 -7.01
C ALA A 198 -15.35 -13.04 -6.04
N GLY A 199 -14.08 -13.31 -6.40
CA GLY A 199 -13.14 -14.00 -5.53
C GLY A 199 -12.73 -13.18 -4.29
N CYS A 200 -12.79 -11.85 -4.38
CA CYS A 200 -12.46 -10.94 -3.28
C CYS A 200 -13.62 -10.64 -2.33
N ARG A 201 -14.84 -11.07 -2.66
CA ARG A 201 -16.04 -10.84 -1.85
C ARG A 201 -15.91 -11.33 -0.40
N PRO A 202 -15.34 -12.51 -0.09
CA PRO A 202 -15.17 -12.96 1.30
C PRO A 202 -14.31 -12.02 2.15
N VAL A 203 -13.29 -11.38 1.55
CA VAL A 203 -12.43 -10.41 2.25
C VAL A 203 -13.21 -9.13 2.57
N ALA A 204 -13.99 -8.62 1.61
CA ALA A 204 -14.85 -7.45 1.84
C ALA A 204 -15.93 -7.73 2.91
N GLU A 205 -16.58 -8.90 2.85
CA GLU A 205 -17.57 -9.31 3.84
C GLU A 205 -16.96 -9.45 5.24
N PHE A 206 -15.77 -10.03 5.36
CA PHE A 206 -15.06 -10.13 6.64
C PHE A 206 -14.96 -8.75 7.31
N TRP A 207 -14.43 -7.75 6.60
CA TRP A 207 -14.26 -6.40 7.13
C TRP A 207 -15.59 -5.73 7.47
N ALA A 208 -16.61 -5.87 6.61
CA ALA A 208 -17.94 -5.32 6.87
C ALA A 208 -18.57 -5.92 8.13
N LYS A 209 -18.45 -7.25 8.30
CA LYS A 209 -19.04 -8.01 9.41
C LYS A 209 -18.41 -7.67 10.78
N LEU A 210 -17.21 -7.10 10.85
CA LEU A 210 -16.59 -6.66 12.13
C LEU A 210 -17.39 -5.58 12.86
N SER A 211 -18.19 -4.82 12.12
CA SER A 211 -19.06 -3.76 12.66
C SER A 211 -20.49 -4.21 12.96
N SER A 212 -20.84 -5.45 12.62
CA SER A 212 -22.18 -5.99 12.83
C SER A 212 -22.49 -6.12 14.33
N PRO A 213 -23.74 -5.94 14.77
CA PRO A 213 -24.17 -6.25 16.13
C PRO A 213 -23.87 -7.69 16.56
N THR A 214 -23.72 -8.62 15.61
CA THR A 214 -23.40 -10.03 15.85
C THR A 214 -21.89 -10.34 15.80
N ALA A 215 -21.03 -9.34 15.56
CA ALA A 215 -19.58 -9.50 15.52
C ALA A 215 -18.98 -9.92 16.87
N GLY A 216 -19.69 -9.61 17.95
CA GLY A 216 -19.27 -9.85 19.33
C GLY A 216 -18.67 -8.62 20.00
N ASP A 217 -18.20 -8.83 21.24
CA ASP A 217 -17.36 -7.87 21.96
C ASP A 217 -15.98 -7.72 21.30
N ASP A 218 -15.16 -6.81 21.82
CA ASP A 218 -13.85 -6.52 21.23
C ASP A 218 -12.87 -7.71 21.34
N THR A 219 -13.06 -8.59 22.32
CA THR A 219 -12.31 -9.86 22.41
C THR A 219 -12.65 -10.76 21.22
N GLN A 220 -13.92 -10.90 20.87
CA GLN A 220 -14.36 -11.71 19.72
C GLN A 220 -13.88 -11.11 18.40
N LYS A 221 -13.92 -9.77 18.25
CA LYS A 221 -13.35 -9.08 17.08
C LYS A 221 -11.84 -9.30 16.98
N ALA A 222 -11.10 -9.23 18.09
CA ALA A 222 -9.68 -9.53 18.12
C ALA A 222 -9.38 -10.98 17.69
N LYS A 223 -10.19 -11.96 18.10
CA LYS A 223 -10.07 -13.36 17.60
C LYS A 223 -10.26 -13.45 16.09
N ARG A 224 -11.30 -12.78 15.56
CA ARG A 224 -11.60 -12.76 14.12
C ARG A 224 -10.45 -12.13 13.33
N LEU A 225 -9.93 -10.99 13.79
CA LEU A 225 -8.79 -10.31 13.19
C LEU A 225 -7.52 -11.16 13.27
N ALA A 226 -7.25 -11.81 14.41
CA ALA A 226 -6.07 -12.67 14.55
C ALA A 226 -6.13 -13.85 13.58
N ALA A 227 -7.28 -14.51 13.46
CA ALA A 227 -7.48 -15.61 12.51
C ALA A 227 -7.32 -15.13 11.06
N PHE A 228 -7.83 -13.95 10.71
CA PHE A 228 -7.62 -13.35 9.39
C PHE A 228 -6.14 -13.07 9.13
N TYR A 229 -5.46 -12.38 10.04
CA TYR A 229 -4.08 -11.93 9.84
C TYR A 229 -3.05 -13.05 9.88
N TYR A 230 -3.20 -14.05 10.75
CA TYR A 230 -2.18 -15.06 11.03
C TYR A 230 -2.55 -16.48 10.59
N GLU A 231 -3.83 -16.77 10.36
CA GLU A 231 -4.29 -18.09 9.91
C GLU A 231 -4.88 -18.08 8.49
N GLY A 232 -5.15 -16.91 7.91
CA GLY A 232 -5.79 -16.80 6.60
C GLY A 232 -7.25 -17.25 6.60
N LYS A 233 -7.96 -17.00 7.71
CA LYS A 233 -9.37 -17.37 7.89
C LYS A 233 -10.27 -16.14 7.99
N THR A 234 -11.30 -16.07 7.16
CA THR A 234 -12.35 -15.03 7.28
C THR A 234 -13.33 -15.31 8.42
N ASP A 235 -13.38 -16.54 8.94
CA ASP A 235 -14.10 -16.86 10.18
C ASP A 235 -13.27 -17.83 11.04
N PRO A 236 -13.05 -17.53 12.34
CA PRO A 236 -12.23 -18.36 13.22
C PRO A 236 -12.77 -19.78 13.42
N THR A 237 -14.05 -20.04 13.12
CA THR A 237 -14.67 -21.37 13.20
C THR A 237 -14.32 -22.28 12.02
N LEU A 238 -13.72 -21.73 10.96
CA LEU A 238 -13.32 -22.52 9.79
C LEU A 238 -12.23 -23.53 10.16
N ALA A 239 -12.46 -24.79 9.78
CA ALA A 239 -11.51 -25.88 10.00
C ALA A 239 -10.20 -25.70 9.20
N LYS A 240 -10.23 -24.95 8.11
CA LYS A 240 -9.09 -24.64 7.24
C LYS A 240 -9.15 -23.18 6.79
N ALA A 241 -8.00 -22.62 6.41
CA ALA A 241 -7.93 -21.32 5.75
C ALA A 241 -8.78 -21.31 4.47
N ASP A 242 -9.48 -20.20 4.25
CA ASP A 242 -10.26 -19.93 3.04
C ASP A 242 -9.62 -18.84 2.15
N LEU A 243 -8.56 -18.20 2.65
CA LEU A 243 -7.62 -17.40 1.86
C LEU A 243 -6.47 -18.30 1.34
N LEU A 244 -5.73 -17.81 0.34
CA LEU A 244 -4.52 -18.49 -0.17
C LEU A 244 -3.34 -18.50 0.82
N GLY A 245 -3.48 -17.80 1.94
CA GLY A 245 -2.51 -17.71 3.03
C GLY A 245 -2.91 -16.64 4.05
N PRO A 246 -2.17 -16.53 5.16
CA PRO A 246 -2.36 -15.45 6.12
C PRO A 246 -2.07 -14.08 5.49
N VAL A 247 -2.68 -13.03 6.03
CA VAL A 247 -2.37 -11.64 5.63
C VAL A 247 -0.90 -11.35 5.92
N VAL A 248 -0.43 -11.72 7.12
CA VAL A 248 0.98 -11.61 7.50
C VAL A 248 1.74 -12.75 6.84
N HIS A 249 2.33 -12.44 5.69
CA HIS A 249 3.11 -13.36 4.88
C HIS A 249 4.19 -12.56 4.15
N TYR A 250 5.42 -13.07 4.05
CA TYR A 250 6.54 -12.30 3.47
C TYR A 250 6.25 -11.84 2.03
N LYS A 251 5.68 -12.71 1.19
CA LYS A 251 5.22 -12.35 -0.17
C LYS A 251 4.19 -11.21 -0.21
N ASN A 252 3.39 -11.01 0.84
CA ASN A 252 2.42 -9.91 0.91
C ASN A 252 3.07 -8.57 1.27
N TYR A 253 4.37 -8.54 1.54
CA TYR A 253 5.18 -7.35 1.82
C TYR A 253 6.31 -7.18 0.78
N GLY A 254 6.00 -7.45 -0.49
CA GLY A 254 6.94 -7.33 -1.61
C GLY A 254 7.89 -8.50 -1.82
N GLY A 255 7.73 -9.60 -1.07
CA GLY A 255 8.58 -10.79 -1.17
C GLY A 255 8.61 -11.49 -2.53
N ASP A 256 7.59 -11.26 -3.36
CA ASP A 256 7.55 -11.69 -4.76
C ASP A 256 7.39 -10.53 -5.75
N GLY A 257 7.60 -9.30 -5.28
CA GLY A 257 7.47 -8.06 -6.05
C GLY A 257 6.08 -7.73 -6.54
N SER A 258 5.12 -8.64 -6.43
CA SER A 258 3.80 -8.48 -7.05
C SER A 258 2.79 -7.76 -6.16
N ARG A 259 3.11 -7.50 -4.88
CA ARG A 259 2.14 -7.00 -3.89
C ARG A 259 2.78 -6.54 -2.57
N GLY A 260 2.28 -5.42 -2.05
CA GLY A 260 2.47 -4.94 -0.68
C GLY A 260 3.88 -4.47 -0.31
N GLN A 261 3.99 -3.87 0.88
CA GLN A 261 5.19 -3.16 1.30
C GLN A 261 5.26 -2.98 2.83
N VAL A 262 6.40 -2.48 3.32
CA VAL A 262 6.57 -2.01 4.70
C VAL A 262 7.07 -0.57 4.69
N ARG A 263 6.46 0.31 5.48
CA ARG A 263 6.81 1.74 5.51
C ARG A 263 7.07 2.24 6.92
N GLY A 264 7.97 3.21 7.03
CA GLY A 264 8.40 3.78 8.31
C GLY A 264 8.28 5.29 8.30
N ASN A 265 7.67 5.85 9.35
CA ASN A 265 7.64 7.30 9.59
C ASN A 265 8.66 7.67 10.65
N LEU A 266 9.65 8.48 10.26
CA LEU A 266 10.89 8.71 10.99
C LEU A 266 10.92 10.13 11.60
N PHE A 267 10.82 10.26 12.92
CA PHE A 267 10.77 11.57 13.61
C PHE A 267 11.89 11.79 14.62
N MET A 268 12.81 10.84 14.78
CA MET A 268 13.91 10.98 15.74
C MET A 268 14.87 12.10 15.34
N GLN A 269 14.82 12.51 14.07
CA GLN A 269 15.55 13.62 13.49
C GLN A 269 14.63 14.41 12.56
N GLN A 270 14.83 15.74 12.50
CA GLN A 270 14.16 16.61 11.52
C GLN A 270 15.02 16.75 10.25
N PRO A 271 14.39 16.94 9.07
CA PRO A 271 12.94 16.87 8.83
C PRO A 271 12.38 15.44 9.04
N TRP A 272 11.08 15.31 9.32
CA TRP A 272 10.43 13.99 9.29
C TRP A 272 10.54 13.42 7.88
N GLN A 273 10.81 12.12 7.82
CA GLN A 273 10.90 11.38 6.57
C GLN A 273 10.08 10.09 6.59
N LEU A 274 9.52 9.74 5.43
CA LEU A 274 9.05 8.38 5.16
C LEU A 274 10.16 7.56 4.49
N ARG A 275 10.19 6.25 4.78
CA ARG A 275 10.99 5.24 4.07
C ARG A 275 10.14 4.01 3.76
N GLU A 276 10.53 3.28 2.72
CA GLU A 276 9.85 2.09 2.26
C GLU A 276 10.83 0.92 2.13
N TRP A 277 10.33 -0.28 2.44
CA TRP A 277 11.04 -1.53 2.31
C TRP A 277 10.15 -2.63 1.75
N LEU A 278 10.80 -3.59 1.10
CA LEU A 278 10.25 -4.89 0.78
C LEU A 278 10.91 -5.96 1.65
N THR A 279 10.20 -7.03 1.95
CA THR A 279 10.83 -8.24 2.49
C THR A 279 11.45 -9.02 1.34
N GLN A 280 12.70 -9.48 1.45
CA GLN A 280 13.34 -10.28 0.39
C GLN A 280 14.26 -11.36 0.99
N PRO A 281 14.28 -12.58 0.40
CA PRO A 281 15.28 -13.59 0.73
C PRO A 281 16.71 -13.09 0.43
N THR A 282 17.65 -13.32 1.34
CA THR A 282 19.04 -12.84 1.17
C THR A 282 19.98 -13.90 0.62
N PHE A 283 19.64 -15.19 0.76
CA PHE A 283 20.50 -16.33 0.42
C PHE A 283 21.89 -16.29 1.08
N ASP A 284 22.09 -15.53 2.16
CA ASP A 284 23.35 -15.50 2.90
C ASP A 284 23.38 -16.66 3.92
N PRO A 285 24.32 -17.63 3.81
CA PRO A 285 24.39 -18.76 4.75
C PRO A 285 24.76 -18.33 6.19
N ASN A 286 25.39 -17.17 6.36
CA ASN A 286 25.83 -16.65 7.66
C ASN A 286 24.99 -15.45 8.12
N GLY A 287 24.07 -14.99 7.28
CA GLY A 287 23.23 -13.83 7.49
C GLY A 287 21.77 -14.19 7.78
N PRO A 288 20.92 -13.18 7.98
CA PRO A 288 19.48 -13.41 8.14
C PRO A 288 18.90 -13.91 6.82
N ALA A 289 18.12 -15.00 6.85
CA ALA A 289 17.54 -15.61 5.65
C ALA A 289 16.60 -14.67 4.87
N LEU A 290 16.02 -13.68 5.56
CA LEU A 290 15.13 -12.66 5.03
C LEU A 290 15.63 -11.29 5.50
N ALA A 291 15.50 -10.26 4.66
CA ALA A 291 15.86 -8.89 4.99
C ALA A 291 14.78 -7.90 4.56
N PHE A 292 14.76 -6.74 5.22
CA PHE A 292 14.10 -5.54 4.71
C PHE A 292 15.04 -4.85 3.72
N VAL A 293 14.65 -4.82 2.46
CA VAL A 293 15.40 -4.18 1.37
C VAL A 293 14.74 -2.86 1.05
N VAL A 294 15.51 -1.77 1.11
CA VAL A 294 15.04 -0.41 0.82
C VAL A 294 14.47 -0.37 -0.60
N ASP A 295 13.34 0.31 -0.77
CA ASP A 295 12.86 0.71 -2.09
C ASP A 295 12.43 2.17 -2.11
N THR A 296 12.18 2.70 -3.31
CA THR A 296 11.66 4.04 -3.52
C THR A 296 10.29 4.21 -2.88
N VAL A 297 10.02 5.41 -2.37
CA VAL A 297 8.70 5.74 -1.84
C VAL A 297 7.76 5.99 -3.01
N LYS A 298 6.68 5.21 -3.08
CA LYS A 298 5.76 5.28 -4.22
C LYS A 298 4.93 6.56 -4.23
N ASN A 299 4.66 7.07 -5.44
CA ASN A 299 4.03 8.37 -5.68
C ASN A 299 4.79 9.56 -5.06
N ASN A 300 6.12 9.48 -5.01
CA ASN A 300 7.01 10.51 -4.46
C ASN A 300 8.17 10.83 -5.42
N PRO A 301 7.91 11.51 -6.57
CA PRO A 301 8.97 11.90 -7.47
C PRO A 301 10.01 12.76 -6.78
N LEU A 302 11.27 12.59 -7.18
CA LEU A 302 12.36 13.45 -6.78
C LEU A 302 11.97 14.91 -6.98
N SER A 303 11.95 15.67 -5.89
CA SER A 303 11.39 17.02 -5.86
C SER A 303 12.07 18.01 -6.83
N GLU A 304 13.35 17.79 -7.11
CA GLU A 304 14.17 18.54 -8.03
C GLU A 304 13.66 18.47 -9.48
N LEU A 305 12.99 17.38 -9.87
CA LEU A 305 12.43 17.23 -11.22
C LEU A 305 11.35 18.27 -11.56
N TYR A 306 10.86 19.02 -10.57
CA TYR A 306 9.94 20.14 -10.77
C TYR A 306 10.65 21.49 -11.06
N LYS A 307 11.98 21.57 -10.99
CA LYS A 307 12.75 22.78 -11.31
C LYS A 307 12.82 23.00 -12.81
N ASP A 308 12.86 24.26 -13.26
CA ASP A 308 13.07 24.57 -14.69
C ASP A 308 14.48 24.18 -15.19
N ASP A 309 15.46 24.19 -14.29
CA ASP A 309 16.86 23.90 -14.56
C ASP A 309 17.50 23.19 -13.36
N LEU A 310 18.27 22.14 -13.63
CA LEU A 310 19.00 21.34 -12.65
C LEU A 310 20.49 21.71 -12.60
N SER A 311 20.93 22.72 -13.34
CA SER A 311 22.34 23.13 -13.35
C SER A 311 22.83 23.49 -11.95
N GLY A 312 23.92 22.83 -11.51
CA GLY A 312 24.50 23.00 -10.17
C GLY A 312 23.76 22.25 -9.04
N ASP A 313 22.67 21.55 -9.32
CA ASP A 313 21.96 20.74 -8.34
C ASP A 313 22.82 19.54 -7.87
N PRO A 314 22.81 19.17 -6.57
CA PRO A 314 23.52 18.00 -6.07
C PRO A 314 23.23 16.70 -6.84
N VAL A 315 22.02 16.51 -7.39
CA VAL A 315 21.70 15.32 -8.19
C VAL A 315 22.56 15.23 -9.45
N MET A 316 22.96 16.36 -10.03
CA MET A 316 23.86 16.40 -11.20
C MET A 316 25.29 15.99 -10.85
N ASN A 317 25.75 16.27 -9.62
CA ASN A 317 27.12 15.97 -9.19
C ASN A 317 27.35 14.48 -8.92
N SER A 318 26.29 13.76 -8.55
CA SER A 318 26.34 12.33 -8.23
C SER A 318 26.12 11.43 -9.46
N ASN A 319 25.83 12.02 -10.63
CA ASN A 319 25.36 11.27 -11.79
C ASN A 319 26.00 11.73 -13.10
N VAL A 320 25.83 10.93 -14.16
CA VAL A 320 26.09 11.38 -15.52
C VAL A 320 25.03 12.41 -15.91
N GLY A 321 25.42 13.68 -16.09
CA GLY A 321 24.47 14.78 -16.31
C GLY A 321 23.50 14.58 -17.49
N ALA A 322 23.91 13.86 -18.54
CA ALA A 322 23.02 13.50 -19.65
C ALA A 322 21.87 12.59 -19.20
N ALA A 323 22.11 11.63 -18.31
CA ALA A 323 21.09 10.72 -17.80
C ALA A 323 20.07 11.46 -16.94
N VAL A 324 20.53 12.38 -16.08
CA VAL A 324 19.64 13.24 -15.28
C VAL A 324 18.81 14.16 -16.19
N THR A 325 19.42 14.73 -17.23
CA THR A 325 18.71 15.60 -18.20
C THR A 325 17.60 14.85 -18.93
N VAL A 326 17.86 13.58 -19.32
CA VAL A 326 16.83 12.72 -19.93
C VAL A 326 15.71 12.43 -18.93
N LEU A 327 16.03 12.03 -17.70
CA LEU A 327 15.03 11.77 -16.66
C LEU A 327 14.16 13.02 -16.40
N HIS A 328 14.77 14.20 -16.34
CA HIS A 328 14.05 15.47 -16.16
C HIS A 328 13.11 15.76 -17.34
N GLY A 329 13.58 15.64 -18.58
CA GLY A 329 12.72 15.82 -19.76
C GLY A 329 11.55 14.83 -19.79
N ASP A 330 11.82 13.56 -19.48
CA ASP A 330 10.82 12.50 -19.38
C ASP A 330 9.78 12.79 -18.29
N PHE A 331 10.22 13.32 -17.14
CA PHE A 331 9.34 13.73 -16.07
C PHE A 331 8.44 14.89 -16.49
N VAL A 332 9.00 15.94 -17.09
CA VAL A 332 8.21 17.09 -17.57
C VAL A 332 7.18 16.65 -18.62
N GLN A 333 7.56 15.74 -19.52
CA GLN A 333 6.63 15.17 -20.49
C GLN A 333 5.52 14.35 -19.82
N ALA A 334 5.86 13.48 -18.86
CA ALA A 334 4.89 12.70 -18.11
C ALA A 334 3.95 13.60 -17.29
N LEU A 335 4.48 14.64 -16.65
CA LEU A 335 3.74 15.65 -15.89
C LEU A 335 2.78 16.44 -16.79
N ALA A 336 3.17 16.76 -18.02
CA ALA A 336 2.31 17.46 -18.97
C ALA A 336 1.23 16.58 -19.62
N THR A 337 1.29 15.25 -19.43
CA THR A 337 0.42 14.27 -20.09
C THR A 337 -0.25 13.36 -19.05
N GLY A 338 0.16 12.09 -18.94
CA GLY A 338 -0.52 11.07 -18.14
C GLY A 338 -0.65 11.43 -16.65
N ILE A 339 0.39 12.02 -16.04
CA ILE A 339 0.30 12.44 -14.63
C ILE A 339 -0.70 13.58 -14.47
N ARG A 340 -0.78 14.53 -15.41
CA ARG A 340 -1.78 15.60 -15.35
C ARG A 340 -3.19 15.04 -15.47
N ASP A 341 -3.43 14.06 -16.35
CA ASP A 341 -4.74 13.44 -16.48
C ASP A 341 -5.14 12.67 -15.20
N ASN A 342 -4.19 11.96 -14.59
CA ASN A 342 -4.36 11.31 -13.28
C ASN A 342 -4.69 12.30 -12.15
N LEU A 343 -3.99 13.44 -12.11
CA LEU A 343 -4.22 14.48 -11.12
C LEU A 343 -5.55 15.18 -11.35
N MET A 344 -6.04 15.25 -12.59
CA MET A 344 -7.34 15.82 -12.98
C MET A 344 -8.42 14.74 -13.12
N SER A 345 -8.48 13.83 -12.14
CA SER A 345 -9.28 12.61 -12.19
C SER A 345 -10.78 12.82 -12.43
N GLU A 346 -11.33 14.02 -12.19
CA GLU A 346 -12.73 14.33 -12.49
C GLU A 346 -13.10 14.07 -13.95
N GLU A 347 -12.15 14.20 -14.87
CA GLU A 347 -12.36 13.99 -16.30
C GLU A 347 -12.49 12.49 -16.66
N SER A 348 -12.08 11.60 -15.75
CA SER A 348 -12.12 10.15 -15.95
C SER A 348 -13.53 9.58 -15.86
N GLN A 349 -13.79 8.54 -16.67
CA GLN A 349 -15.05 7.78 -16.59
C GLN A 349 -15.25 7.13 -15.21
N THR A 350 -14.16 6.69 -14.59
CA THR A 350 -14.16 6.08 -13.25
C THR A 350 -14.66 7.06 -12.21
N HIS A 351 -14.11 8.28 -12.17
CA HIS A 351 -14.59 9.32 -11.26
C HIS A 351 -16.05 9.67 -11.52
N GLN A 352 -16.45 9.85 -12.79
CA GLN A 352 -17.84 10.17 -13.13
C GLN A 352 -18.82 9.06 -12.68
N SER A 353 -18.43 7.79 -12.80
CA SER A 353 -19.21 6.65 -12.30
C SER A 353 -19.33 6.64 -10.78
N LEU A 354 -18.26 7.01 -10.06
CA LEU A 354 -18.28 7.17 -8.60
C LEU A 354 -19.21 8.30 -8.17
N ALA A 355 -19.06 9.48 -8.75
CA ALA A 355 -19.88 10.65 -8.42
C ALA A 355 -21.38 10.39 -8.71
N LYS A 356 -21.69 9.79 -9.87
CA LYS A 356 -23.07 9.44 -10.23
C LYS A 356 -23.66 8.41 -9.29
N GLY A 357 -22.89 7.38 -8.94
CA GLY A 357 -23.37 6.29 -8.09
C GLY A 357 -23.60 6.69 -6.64
N LEU A 358 -23.28 7.91 -6.21
CA LEU A 358 -23.71 8.42 -4.90
C LEU A 358 -25.24 8.43 -4.79
N GLY A 359 -25.95 8.61 -5.91
CA GLY A 359 -27.42 8.61 -5.96
C GLY A 359 -28.05 7.27 -5.58
N ASP A 360 -27.32 6.17 -5.76
CA ASP A 360 -27.80 4.80 -5.50
C ASP A 360 -27.76 4.44 -4.01
N PHE A 361 -27.16 5.29 -3.16
CA PHE A 361 -26.97 5.02 -1.74
C PHE A 361 -27.60 6.07 -0.85
N ASN A 362 -28.00 5.64 0.34
CA ASN A 362 -28.21 6.48 1.50
C ASN A 362 -27.06 6.23 2.47
N LEU A 363 -26.04 7.09 2.41
CA LEU A 363 -24.79 6.94 3.16
C LEU A 363 -24.86 7.50 4.59
N GLY A 364 -26.03 8.00 5.01
CA GLY A 364 -26.19 8.72 6.27
C GLY A 364 -25.80 10.20 6.17
N ALA A 365 -25.97 10.92 7.27
CA ALA A 365 -25.67 12.34 7.40
C ALA A 365 -24.54 12.59 8.41
N GLY A 366 -23.75 13.63 8.17
CA GLY A 366 -22.65 14.04 9.03
C GLY A 366 -21.28 13.59 8.49
N ASP A 367 -20.25 14.34 8.87
CA ASP A 367 -18.93 14.30 8.25
C ASP A 367 -18.27 12.91 8.21
N THR A 368 -18.56 12.04 9.17
CA THR A 368 -17.96 10.70 9.30
C THR A 368 -18.72 9.59 8.57
N LEU A 369 -19.84 9.92 7.92
CA LEU A 369 -20.70 8.98 7.20
C LEU A 369 -20.96 9.42 5.77
N GLU A 370 -21.24 10.70 5.57
CA GLU A 370 -21.61 11.22 4.25
C GLU A 370 -20.45 11.14 3.25
N VAL A 371 -20.79 10.89 1.98
CA VAL A 371 -19.85 11.01 0.86
C VAL A 371 -20.45 11.95 -0.16
N SER A 372 -19.77 13.08 -0.38
CA SER A 372 -20.11 14.07 -1.39
C SER A 372 -19.20 13.93 -2.61
N GLU A 373 -19.55 14.61 -3.71
CA GLU A 373 -18.67 14.73 -4.88
C GLU A 373 -17.28 15.25 -4.50
N VAL A 374 -17.20 16.20 -3.57
CA VAL A 374 -15.93 16.72 -3.05
C VAL A 374 -15.10 15.61 -2.40
N LYS A 375 -15.71 14.71 -1.62
CA LYS A 375 -14.99 13.58 -1.02
C LYS A 375 -14.57 12.56 -2.08
N VAL A 376 -15.37 12.36 -3.15
CA VAL A 376 -14.95 11.53 -4.30
C VAL A 376 -13.70 12.14 -4.95
N LEU A 377 -13.68 13.45 -5.19
CA LEU A 377 -12.49 14.15 -5.69
C LEU A 377 -11.26 13.92 -4.81
N LEU A 378 -11.36 14.23 -3.52
CA LEU A 378 -10.22 14.14 -2.60
C LEU A 378 -9.59 12.74 -2.57
N ASN A 379 -10.41 11.70 -2.70
CA ASN A 379 -9.97 10.31 -2.68
C ASN A 379 -9.52 9.77 -4.05
N THR A 380 -9.83 10.46 -5.15
CA THR A 380 -9.48 10.04 -6.52
C THR A 380 -8.31 10.83 -7.11
N ILE A 381 -7.84 11.90 -6.45
CA ILE A 381 -6.58 12.54 -6.81
C ILE A 381 -5.45 11.51 -6.64
N GLY A 382 -4.69 11.25 -7.69
CA GLY A 382 -3.51 10.38 -7.62
C GLY A 382 -2.47 10.84 -8.62
N LEU A 383 -1.19 10.63 -8.28
CA LEU A 383 -0.08 11.01 -9.15
C LEU A 383 0.14 9.95 -10.24
N GLY A 384 0.29 8.69 -9.85
CA GLY A 384 0.38 7.55 -10.78
C GLY A 384 1.62 7.66 -11.68
N ASN A 385 2.74 8.10 -11.11
CA ASN A 385 3.99 8.25 -11.85
C ASN A 385 4.79 6.95 -11.91
N ASP A 386 5.65 6.84 -12.92
CA ASP A 386 6.61 5.75 -13.03
C ASP A 386 7.64 5.79 -11.88
N ASN A 387 8.03 4.61 -11.40
CA ASN A 387 9.02 4.44 -10.34
C ASN A 387 10.38 5.06 -10.61
N ARG A 388 10.77 5.20 -11.88
CA ARG A 388 12.02 5.88 -12.24
C ARG A 388 12.07 7.34 -11.75
N PHE A 389 10.92 7.94 -11.45
CA PHE A 389 10.87 9.28 -10.89
C PHE A 389 10.94 9.27 -9.35
N ASN A 390 10.51 8.19 -8.70
CA ASN A 390 10.39 8.12 -7.24
C ASN A 390 11.76 8.12 -6.55
N GLU A 391 11.90 8.87 -5.47
CA GLU A 391 13.10 8.83 -4.63
C GLU A 391 12.94 7.89 -3.42
N HIS A 392 14.02 7.64 -2.68
CA HIS A 392 14.05 6.69 -1.56
C HIS A 392 13.48 7.25 -0.24
N GLN A 393 12.97 8.48 -0.26
CA GLN A 393 12.55 9.20 0.92
C GLN A 393 11.44 10.19 0.63
N SER A 394 10.49 10.38 1.56
CA SER A 394 9.53 11.48 1.46
C SER A 394 9.77 12.52 2.56
N THR A 395 10.19 13.74 2.21
CA THR A 395 10.69 14.75 3.16
C THR A 395 9.75 15.95 3.32
N SER A 396 9.49 16.35 4.57
CA SER A 396 8.23 17.02 4.92
C SER A 396 8.24 18.49 5.30
N GLN A 397 9.39 19.10 5.54
CA GLN A 397 9.43 20.44 6.14
C GLN A 397 10.50 21.32 5.50
N GLU A 398 10.15 22.58 5.26
CA GLU A 398 11.09 23.65 4.92
C GLU A 398 11.93 24.06 6.14
N GLY A 399 13.11 24.63 5.91
CA GLY A 399 13.92 25.27 6.96
C GLY A 399 15.01 24.39 7.60
N PHE A 400 15.01 23.08 7.37
CA PHE A 400 16.10 22.17 7.78
C PHE A 400 17.00 21.83 6.58
N GLY A 401 17.67 22.85 6.03
CA GLY A 401 18.60 22.68 4.90
C GLY A 401 17.97 22.70 3.50
N GLY A 402 16.69 23.09 3.36
CA GLY A 402 16.06 23.35 2.07
C GLY A 402 15.57 22.10 1.30
N LYS A 403 15.50 20.95 1.96
CA LYS A 403 15.18 19.66 1.36
C LYS A 403 13.71 19.29 1.64
N ILE A 404 12.79 19.88 0.88
CA ILE A 404 11.35 19.60 1.00
C ILE A 404 10.83 18.97 -0.29
N ASP A 405 9.97 17.97 -0.16
CA ASP A 405 9.29 17.34 -1.28
C ASP A 405 8.00 18.11 -1.60
N ALA A 406 8.14 19.41 -1.84
CA ALA A 406 7.05 20.30 -2.19
C ALA A 406 7.21 20.77 -3.64
N PRO A 407 6.46 20.18 -4.58
CA PRO A 407 6.42 20.61 -5.98
C PRO A 407 6.24 22.12 -6.14
N THR A 408 5.44 22.77 -5.29
CA THR A 408 5.20 24.22 -5.35
C THR A 408 6.41 25.07 -4.99
N THR A 409 7.35 24.55 -4.20
CA THR A 409 8.57 25.26 -3.80
C THR A 409 9.58 25.25 -4.95
N HIS A 410 9.64 24.17 -5.72
CA HIS A 410 10.53 24.03 -6.88
C HIS A 410 9.93 24.61 -8.17
N ALA A 411 8.61 24.53 -8.35
CA ALA A 411 7.85 25.13 -9.44
C ALA A 411 7.04 26.36 -8.97
N GLY A 412 7.74 27.35 -8.42
CA GLY A 412 7.14 28.57 -7.88
C GLY A 412 6.49 29.50 -8.93
N PRO A 413 5.85 30.59 -8.49
CA PRO A 413 5.28 31.59 -9.39
C PRO A 413 6.30 32.11 -10.40
N GLY A 414 5.96 32.05 -11.70
CA GLY A 414 6.81 32.52 -12.79
C GLY A 414 7.76 31.46 -13.38
N SER A 415 7.80 30.23 -12.84
CA SER A 415 8.54 29.14 -13.49
C SER A 415 7.92 28.77 -14.84
N LYS A 416 8.75 28.28 -15.76
CA LYS A 416 8.32 27.78 -17.07
C LYS A 416 7.43 26.56 -16.90
N LEU A 417 7.77 25.66 -15.97
CA LEU A 417 6.95 24.48 -15.68
C LEU A 417 5.55 24.89 -15.21
N ARG A 418 5.44 25.81 -14.25
CA ARG A 418 4.13 26.29 -13.77
C ARG A 418 3.36 27.02 -14.86
N THR A 419 4.04 27.80 -15.71
CA THR A 419 3.43 28.48 -16.85
C THR A 419 2.87 27.49 -17.88
N MET A 420 3.60 26.41 -18.16
CA MET A 420 3.14 25.31 -19.01
C MET A 420 1.89 24.65 -18.42
N LEU A 421 1.91 24.31 -17.13
CA LEU A 421 0.76 23.73 -16.45
C LEU A 421 -0.44 24.69 -16.42
N ASP A 422 -0.22 25.99 -16.23
CA ASP A 422 -1.27 27.01 -16.33
C ASP A 422 -1.91 27.01 -17.73
N GLN A 423 -1.13 26.83 -18.80
CA GLN A 423 -1.67 26.77 -20.16
C GLN A 423 -2.50 25.49 -20.40
N LEU A 424 -2.03 24.35 -19.88
CA LEU A 424 -2.73 23.07 -19.98
C LEU A 424 -4.02 23.01 -19.15
N SER A 425 -4.06 23.74 -18.02
CA SER A 425 -5.22 23.78 -17.13
C SER A 425 -6.26 24.84 -17.51
N LYS A 426 -5.94 25.77 -18.42
CA LYS A 426 -6.84 26.86 -18.84
C LYS A 426 -7.95 26.43 -19.79
N GLN A 427 -7.85 25.26 -20.41
CA GLN A 427 -8.85 24.79 -21.35
C GLN A 427 -10.07 24.27 -20.58
N PRO A 428 -11.27 24.83 -20.77
CA PRO A 428 -12.48 24.31 -20.14
C PRO A 428 -12.81 22.94 -20.75
N THR A 429 -13.26 22.02 -19.92
CA THR A 429 -13.83 20.74 -20.37
C THR A 429 -15.33 20.69 -20.05
N PRO A 430 -16.09 19.73 -20.58
CA PRO A 430 -17.51 19.60 -20.26
C PRO A 430 -17.79 19.37 -18.77
N ILE A 431 -16.77 18.92 -18.03
CA ILE A 431 -16.86 18.51 -16.63
C ILE A 431 -16.23 19.55 -15.70
N LEU A 432 -15.11 20.15 -16.11
CA LEU A 432 -14.29 20.98 -15.25
C LEU A 432 -14.05 22.37 -15.84
N ASN A 433 -14.18 23.39 -14.99
CA ASN A 433 -13.80 24.75 -15.34
C ASN A 433 -12.27 24.91 -15.40
N PRO A 434 -11.77 25.96 -16.06
CA PRO A 434 -10.33 26.25 -16.08
C PRO A 434 -9.72 26.23 -14.68
N GLN A 435 -8.64 25.49 -14.52
CA GLN A 435 -7.82 25.40 -13.31
C GLN A 435 -6.47 26.10 -13.52
N THR A 436 -5.62 26.10 -12.50
CA THR A 436 -4.26 26.66 -12.57
C THR A 436 -3.20 25.57 -12.45
N GLY A 437 -1.98 25.87 -12.86
CA GLY A 437 -0.82 25.02 -12.63
C GLY A 437 -0.51 24.85 -11.14
N GLU A 438 -0.86 25.84 -10.30
CA GLU A 438 -0.76 25.69 -8.84
C GLU A 438 -1.69 24.58 -8.32
N ILE A 439 -2.90 24.45 -8.87
CA ILE A 439 -3.81 23.37 -8.49
C ILE A 439 -3.22 22.01 -8.86
N ILE A 440 -2.62 21.86 -10.04
CA ILE A 440 -1.92 20.62 -10.42
C ILE A 440 -0.78 20.32 -9.44
N LEU A 441 0.05 21.32 -9.14
CA LEU A 441 1.18 21.14 -8.20
C LEU A 441 0.70 20.82 -6.78
N ASN A 442 -0.39 21.42 -6.31
CA ASN A 442 -1.00 21.11 -5.02
C ASN A 442 -1.54 19.68 -4.97
N ARG A 443 -2.17 19.21 -6.05
CA ARG A 443 -2.62 17.80 -6.16
C ARG A 443 -1.45 16.82 -6.23
N ALA A 444 -0.40 17.17 -6.98
CA ALA A 444 0.82 16.37 -7.05
C ALA A 444 1.46 16.25 -5.66
N GLN A 445 1.59 17.39 -4.97
CA GLN A 445 2.07 17.44 -3.60
C GLN A 445 1.20 16.59 -2.66
N ALA A 446 -0.13 16.72 -2.71
CA ALA A 446 -1.04 15.96 -1.87
C ALA A 446 -0.99 14.43 -2.09
N SER A 447 -0.40 13.99 -3.21
CA SER A 447 -0.20 12.57 -3.53
C SER A 447 1.11 12.01 -2.97
N THR A 448 2.07 12.85 -2.60
CA THR A 448 3.28 12.44 -1.86
C THR A 448 2.94 12.17 -0.40
N CYS A 449 3.72 11.30 0.26
CA CYS A 449 3.53 11.05 1.70
C CYS A 449 3.73 12.35 2.51
N ALA A 450 4.79 13.11 2.20
CA ALA A 450 5.07 14.38 2.82
C ALA A 450 3.93 15.40 2.67
N GLY A 451 3.42 15.50 1.45
CA GLY A 451 2.37 16.45 1.14
C GLY A 451 1.02 16.07 1.69
N CYS A 452 0.64 14.80 1.67
CA CYS A 452 -0.63 14.35 2.26
C CYS A 452 -0.70 14.70 3.76
N HIS A 453 0.43 14.60 4.46
CA HIS A 453 0.47 14.71 5.92
C HIS A 453 0.93 16.07 6.49
N MET A 454 1.71 16.87 5.75
CA MET A 454 2.25 18.14 6.28
C MET A 454 2.03 19.34 5.39
N THR A 455 2.34 19.20 4.09
CA THR A 455 2.55 20.40 3.27
C THR A 455 1.33 20.76 2.45
N SER A 456 0.34 19.87 2.32
CA SER A 456 -0.91 20.12 1.56
C SER A 456 -2.15 20.50 2.38
N PRO A 457 -2.30 20.20 3.69
CA PRO A 457 -3.41 20.69 4.50
C PRO A 457 -3.72 22.18 4.24
N GLY A 458 -5.00 22.49 3.98
CA GLY A 458 -5.47 23.83 3.67
C GLY A 458 -5.16 24.35 2.25
N LYS A 459 -4.33 23.66 1.45
CA LYS A 459 -4.07 24.06 0.06
C LYS A 459 -5.28 23.81 -0.84
N THR A 460 -5.53 24.73 -1.75
CA THR A 460 -6.60 24.58 -2.76
C THR A 460 -6.24 23.51 -3.78
N VAL A 461 -7.11 22.51 -3.92
CA VAL A 461 -6.98 21.41 -4.88
C VAL A 461 -8.04 21.46 -5.98
N ARG A 462 -9.05 22.33 -5.90
CA ARG A 462 -9.92 22.64 -7.05
C ARG A 462 -10.52 24.02 -6.89
N GLN A 463 -10.59 24.76 -7.99
CA GLN A 463 -11.38 25.98 -8.08
C GLN A 463 -12.74 25.65 -8.68
N ASN A 464 -13.83 25.91 -7.96
CA ASN A 464 -15.19 25.71 -8.46
C ASN A 464 -15.66 26.91 -9.31
N LEU A 465 -16.73 26.70 -10.08
CA LEU A 465 -17.38 27.69 -10.94
C LEU A 465 -17.92 28.91 -10.20
N ASP A 466 -18.40 28.71 -8.98
CA ASP A 466 -18.98 29.76 -8.12
C ASP A 466 -17.93 30.54 -7.34
N THR A 467 -16.65 30.43 -7.72
CA THR A 467 -15.46 30.98 -7.05
C THR A 467 -15.11 30.37 -5.70
N SER A 468 -15.89 29.42 -5.19
CA SER A 468 -15.49 28.63 -4.02
C SER A 468 -14.34 27.67 -4.37
N ALA A 469 -13.61 27.21 -3.37
CA ALA A 469 -12.46 26.32 -3.56
C ALA A 469 -12.64 25.04 -2.73
N VAL A 470 -12.24 23.92 -3.30
CA VAL A 470 -12.02 22.68 -2.54
C VAL A 470 -10.61 22.72 -1.98
N GLN A 471 -10.48 22.62 -0.68
CA GLN A 471 -9.21 22.53 0.01
C GLN A 471 -8.89 21.08 0.36
N TRP A 472 -7.59 20.76 0.38
CA TRP A 472 -7.13 19.51 0.97
C TRP A 472 -7.47 19.50 2.47
N PRO A 473 -8.04 18.40 3.00
CA PRO A 473 -8.51 18.35 4.36
C PRO A 473 -7.38 18.56 5.36
N ASP A 474 -7.70 19.21 6.48
CA ASP A 474 -6.76 19.41 7.57
C ASP A 474 -6.45 18.11 8.30
N VAL A 475 -5.19 18.00 8.71
CA VAL A 475 -4.75 17.06 9.76
C VAL A 475 -4.84 17.80 11.11
N VAL A 476 -5.01 17.11 12.25
CA VAL A 476 -5.07 17.82 13.56
C VAL A 476 -3.83 18.69 13.73
N THR A 477 -3.96 19.88 14.31
CA THR A 477 -2.81 20.68 14.76
C THR A 477 -1.87 19.83 15.62
N GLY A 478 -0.66 19.54 15.12
CA GLY A 478 0.32 18.64 15.76
C GLY A 478 0.12 17.13 15.51
N GLY A 479 -1.02 16.73 14.92
CA GLY A 479 -1.37 15.36 14.57
C GLY A 479 -1.02 15.03 13.14
N PHE A 480 0.26 14.74 12.93
CA PHE A 480 0.86 14.37 11.66
C PHE A 480 0.47 12.95 11.15
N VAL A 481 0.08 12.05 12.05
CA VAL A 481 -0.08 10.60 11.77
C VAL A 481 -1.55 10.18 11.59
N HIS A 482 -1.79 9.11 10.83
CA HIS A 482 -3.13 8.52 10.68
C HIS A 482 -3.73 8.01 11.99
N VAL A 483 -2.89 7.60 12.94
CA VAL A 483 -3.27 7.13 14.28
C VAL A 483 -2.25 7.65 15.30
N HIS A 484 -2.72 8.32 16.35
CA HIS A 484 -1.86 8.91 17.37
C HIS A 484 -1.28 7.84 18.30
N GLU A 485 0.03 7.88 18.59
CA GLU A 485 0.71 6.79 19.31
C GLU A 485 0.27 6.63 20.77
N ALA A 486 -0.15 7.73 21.41
CA ALA A 486 -0.55 7.70 22.83
C ALA A 486 -2.06 7.50 23.04
N THR A 487 -2.90 8.21 22.27
CA THR A 487 -4.37 8.17 22.43
C THR A 487 -5.04 7.21 21.46
N ARG A 488 -4.31 6.78 20.41
CA ARG A 488 -4.80 5.98 19.29
C ARG A 488 -5.96 6.62 18.53
N GLU A 489 -6.19 7.91 18.71
CA GLU A 489 -7.16 8.67 17.93
C GLU A 489 -6.75 8.72 16.46
N LEU A 490 -7.74 8.61 15.58
CA LEU A 490 -7.54 8.74 14.14
C LEU A 490 -7.51 10.21 13.74
N SER A 491 -6.74 10.54 12.70
CA SER A 491 -6.72 11.91 12.16
C SER A 491 -8.11 12.32 11.62
N PRO A 492 -8.56 13.58 11.77
CA PRO A 492 -9.81 14.09 11.22
C PRO A 492 -9.92 13.86 9.72
N ALA A 493 -8.86 14.12 8.94
CA ALA A 493 -8.86 13.83 7.51
C ALA A 493 -9.24 12.37 7.21
N LEU A 494 -8.68 11.41 7.96
CA LEU A 494 -9.02 9.99 7.84
C LEU A 494 -10.49 9.74 8.20
N GLU A 495 -10.98 10.28 9.31
CA GLU A 495 -12.36 10.06 9.78
C GLU A 495 -13.43 10.71 8.90
N THR A 496 -13.16 11.89 8.35
CA THR A 496 -14.19 12.71 7.67
C THR A 496 -14.10 12.63 6.14
N SER A 497 -12.94 12.31 5.58
CA SER A 497 -12.73 12.31 4.12
C SER A 497 -12.45 10.92 3.56
N PHE A 498 -11.52 10.17 4.16
CA PHE A 498 -11.05 8.92 3.54
C PHE A 498 -11.86 7.68 3.98
N LEU A 499 -12.16 7.50 5.27
CA LEU A 499 -12.95 6.35 5.72
C LEU A 499 -14.40 6.33 5.17
N PRO A 500 -15.14 7.44 5.09
CA PRO A 500 -16.47 7.45 4.49
C PRO A 500 -16.45 6.99 3.03
N PHE A 501 -15.46 7.46 2.25
CA PHE A 501 -15.30 7.05 0.85
C PHE A 501 -14.93 5.56 0.73
N ARG A 502 -14.04 5.03 1.59
CA ARG A 502 -13.72 3.59 1.61
C ARG A 502 -14.95 2.73 1.93
N ARG A 503 -15.80 3.17 2.86
CA ARG A 503 -17.09 2.53 3.15
C ARG A 503 -17.98 2.51 1.91
N TYR A 504 -18.07 3.64 1.21
CA TYR A 504 -18.83 3.74 -0.04
C TYR A 504 -18.34 2.76 -1.11
N LEU A 505 -17.02 2.69 -1.36
CA LEU A 505 -16.45 1.76 -2.33
C LEU A 505 -16.69 0.29 -1.98
N MET A 506 -16.50 -0.08 -0.72
CA MET A 506 -16.80 -1.44 -0.25
C MET A 506 -18.30 -1.75 -0.38
N GLY A 507 -19.17 -0.76 -0.16
CA GLY A 507 -20.60 -0.86 -0.39
C GLY A 507 -20.96 -1.10 -1.86
N ARG A 508 -20.32 -0.38 -2.79
CA ARG A 508 -20.50 -0.62 -4.24
C ARG A 508 -20.17 -2.05 -4.65
N HIS A 509 -19.17 -2.66 -4.03
CA HIS A 509 -18.80 -4.05 -4.28
C HIS A 509 -19.76 -5.05 -3.62
N LEU A 510 -20.18 -4.79 -2.37
CA LEU A 510 -21.01 -5.72 -1.60
C LEU A 510 -22.50 -5.71 -1.98
N CYS A 511 -23.03 -4.58 -2.42
CA CYS A 511 -24.47 -4.39 -2.65
C CYS A 511 -24.92 -4.73 -4.09
N ASP A 512 -24.09 -5.37 -4.92
CA ASP A 512 -24.39 -5.72 -6.32
C ASP A 512 -25.01 -4.57 -7.13
N VAL A 513 -24.52 -3.34 -6.91
CA VAL A 513 -24.89 -2.22 -7.79
C VAL A 513 -24.40 -2.60 -9.17
N THR A 514 -25.28 -2.54 -10.19
CA THR A 514 -24.90 -2.74 -11.58
C THR A 514 -23.88 -1.67 -11.99
N GLN A 515 -22.62 -1.95 -11.73
CA GLN A 515 -21.49 -1.20 -12.26
C GLN A 515 -21.64 -1.24 -13.79
N PRO A 516 -21.41 -0.14 -14.51
CA PRO A 516 -21.12 -0.24 -15.93
C PRO A 516 -20.01 -1.28 -16.07
N ALA A 517 -20.18 -2.25 -16.97
CA ALA A 517 -19.13 -3.22 -17.26
C ALA A 517 -17.82 -2.44 -17.42
N ALA A 518 -16.81 -2.79 -16.61
CA ALA A 518 -15.48 -2.24 -16.76
C ALA A 518 -15.15 -2.28 -18.26
N PRO A 519 -14.59 -1.21 -18.85
CA PRO A 519 -14.12 -1.33 -20.21
C PRO A 519 -13.23 -2.58 -20.23
N SER A 520 -13.57 -3.55 -21.08
CA SER A 520 -12.60 -4.56 -21.49
C SER A 520 -11.31 -3.79 -21.72
N ALA A 521 -10.19 -4.30 -21.19
CA ALA A 521 -8.88 -3.75 -21.44
C ALA A 521 -8.61 -3.78 -22.94
N VAL A 522 -9.20 -2.84 -23.68
CA VAL A 522 -8.79 -2.44 -25.00
C VAL A 522 -7.58 -1.60 -24.68
N ALA A 523 -6.42 -2.20 -24.92
CA ALA A 523 -5.11 -1.58 -24.84
C ALA A 523 -5.22 -0.07 -25.12
N ALA A 524 -4.98 0.73 -24.08
CA ALA A 524 -4.65 2.13 -24.28
C ALA A 524 -3.35 2.13 -25.08
N ALA A 525 -3.48 2.18 -26.39
CA ALA A 525 -2.38 2.36 -27.32
C ALA A 525 -1.90 3.81 -27.18
N THR A 526 -1.18 4.11 -26.11
CA THR A 526 -0.11 5.11 -26.19
C THR A 526 1.07 4.43 -26.85
N THR A 527 1.61 5.07 -27.88
CA THR A 527 2.72 4.59 -28.70
C THR A 527 4.00 4.49 -27.87
N ALA A 528 4.10 3.45 -27.05
CA ALA A 528 5.36 2.85 -26.64
C ALA A 528 5.64 1.68 -27.60
N ALA A 529 6.91 1.49 -27.97
CA ALA A 529 7.37 0.48 -28.91
C ALA A 529 6.78 -0.92 -28.60
N PRO A 530 6.54 -1.78 -29.60
CA PRO A 530 5.81 -3.03 -29.41
C PRO A 530 6.65 -3.99 -28.56
N VAL A 531 6.32 -4.06 -27.27
CA VAL A 531 6.68 -5.20 -26.42
C VAL A 531 5.76 -6.34 -26.83
N GLY A 532 6.36 -7.48 -27.15
CA GLY A 532 5.71 -8.63 -27.76
C GLY A 532 4.51 -9.17 -26.98
N THR A 533 3.72 -9.95 -27.71
CA THR A 533 2.53 -10.71 -27.32
C THR A 533 2.77 -11.76 -26.22
N GLU A 534 3.26 -11.38 -25.04
CA GLU A 534 3.44 -12.27 -23.88
C GLU A 534 2.42 -12.01 -22.75
N ALA A 535 1.71 -10.89 -22.77
CA ALA A 535 0.88 -10.42 -21.66
C ALA A 535 -0.42 -11.20 -21.40
N THR A 536 -0.81 -12.17 -22.24
CA THR A 536 -2.02 -13.00 -22.01
C THR A 536 -1.73 -14.40 -21.46
N THR A 537 -0.47 -14.71 -21.16
CA THR A 537 -0.05 -16.05 -20.69
C THR A 537 1.10 -16.04 -19.70
N ALA A 538 1.57 -14.88 -19.24
CA ALA A 538 2.50 -14.79 -18.12
C ALA A 538 1.78 -15.27 -16.85
N SER A 539 1.85 -16.56 -16.58
CA SER A 539 1.64 -17.11 -15.25
C SER A 539 2.50 -16.29 -14.29
N VAL A 540 1.88 -15.66 -13.29
CA VAL A 540 2.57 -14.99 -12.18
C VAL A 540 3.68 -15.94 -11.71
N ARG A 541 4.94 -15.62 -12.02
CA ARG A 541 6.07 -16.43 -11.57
C ARG A 541 6.36 -16.01 -10.14
N PHE A 542 6.31 -16.97 -9.22
CA PHE A 542 6.61 -16.69 -7.82
C PHE A 542 8.12 -16.66 -7.60
N THR A 543 8.57 -16.01 -6.51
CA THR A 543 9.97 -16.03 -6.05
C THR A 543 10.58 -17.44 -6.09
N ASP A 544 9.79 -18.46 -5.75
CA ASP A 544 10.23 -19.86 -5.72
C ASP A 544 10.50 -20.41 -7.15
N ASP A 545 9.67 -20.04 -8.14
CA ASP A 545 9.88 -20.42 -9.54
C ASP A 545 11.12 -19.71 -10.12
N ILE A 546 11.29 -18.42 -9.81
CA ILE A 546 12.45 -17.62 -10.26
C ILE A 546 13.73 -18.21 -9.70
N VAL A 547 13.76 -18.53 -8.40
CA VAL A 547 14.95 -19.10 -7.78
C VAL A 547 15.22 -20.50 -8.33
N ARG A 548 14.17 -21.33 -8.52
CA ARG A 548 14.32 -22.66 -9.14
C ARG A 548 14.89 -22.57 -10.55
N ASP A 549 14.40 -21.67 -11.38
CA ASP A 549 14.86 -21.50 -12.76
C ASP A 549 16.33 -21.01 -12.78
N ALA A 550 16.67 -20.03 -11.95
CA ALA A 550 18.04 -19.54 -11.80
C ALA A 550 19.00 -20.62 -11.28
N LEU A 551 18.54 -21.48 -10.38
CA LEU A 551 19.30 -22.64 -9.90
C LEU A 551 19.57 -23.63 -11.04
N VAL A 552 18.54 -23.97 -11.82
CA VAL A 552 18.68 -24.86 -13.00
C VAL A 552 19.66 -24.27 -14.01
N GLU A 553 19.55 -22.97 -14.30
CA GLU A 553 20.48 -22.28 -15.21
C GLU A 553 21.91 -22.29 -14.68
N SER A 554 22.12 -22.05 -13.38
CA SER A 554 23.45 -22.06 -12.74
C SER A 554 24.13 -23.43 -12.74
N VAL A 555 23.35 -24.52 -12.78
CA VAL A 555 23.83 -25.91 -12.78
C VAL A 555 24.02 -26.44 -14.21
N THR A 556 23.15 -26.05 -15.15
CA THR A 556 23.10 -26.63 -16.51
C THR A 556 23.70 -25.74 -17.60
N GLY A 557 23.91 -24.45 -17.33
CA GLY A 557 24.38 -23.49 -18.32
C GLY A 557 23.37 -23.15 -19.43
N SER A 558 22.09 -23.51 -19.26
CA SER A 558 21.02 -23.16 -20.19
C SER A 558 19.75 -22.73 -19.45
N ALA A 559 19.09 -21.67 -19.93
CA ALA A 559 17.77 -21.28 -19.45
C ALA A 559 16.75 -22.39 -19.76
N ALA A 560 16.23 -23.05 -18.72
CA ALA A 560 15.19 -24.05 -18.88
C ALA A 560 13.85 -23.37 -19.23
N ALA A 561 13.09 -23.97 -20.15
CA ALA A 561 11.71 -23.54 -20.42
C ALA A 561 10.85 -23.75 -19.17
N ALA A 562 10.10 -22.72 -18.77
CA ALA A 562 9.26 -22.73 -17.58
C ALA A 562 8.26 -23.92 -17.61
N PRO A 563 8.30 -24.84 -16.64
CA PRO A 563 7.28 -25.87 -16.51
C PRO A 563 6.04 -25.33 -15.79
N ALA A 564 4.89 -25.95 -16.05
CA ALA A 564 3.61 -25.59 -15.45
C ALA A 564 3.62 -25.68 -13.92
N PRO A 565 2.87 -24.81 -13.20
CA PRO A 565 2.87 -24.78 -11.74
C PRO A 565 2.35 -26.10 -11.16
N THR A 566 3.19 -26.78 -10.38
CA THR A 566 2.80 -27.98 -9.63
C THR A 566 2.32 -27.58 -8.24
N THR A 567 1.06 -27.88 -7.93
CA THR A 567 0.49 -27.69 -6.60
C THR A 567 1.04 -28.73 -5.61
N GLY A 568 1.64 -28.29 -4.51
CA GLY A 568 1.74 -29.11 -3.29
C GLY A 568 3.10 -29.71 -2.92
N VAL A 569 4.22 -29.11 -3.35
CA VAL A 569 5.54 -29.41 -2.75
C VAL A 569 5.86 -28.33 -1.72
N ASP A 570 6.52 -28.72 -0.62
CA ASP A 570 7.01 -27.79 0.41
C ASP A 570 8.21 -26.99 -0.16
N ASP A 571 7.89 -26.01 -1.01
CA ASP A 571 8.85 -25.26 -1.85
C ASP A 571 9.95 -24.57 -1.01
N ALA A 572 9.63 -24.17 0.23
CA ALA A 572 10.57 -23.53 1.16
C ALA A 572 11.74 -24.46 1.55
N ASN A 573 11.48 -25.76 1.76
CA ASN A 573 12.52 -26.73 2.09
C ASN A 573 13.41 -27.08 0.90
N LEU A 574 12.85 -27.05 -0.31
CA LEU A 574 13.57 -27.30 -1.57
C LEU A 574 14.50 -26.13 -1.91
N LEU A 575 14.03 -24.90 -1.70
CA LEU A 575 14.77 -23.66 -1.87
C LEU A 575 15.98 -23.56 -0.92
N ALA A 576 15.78 -23.86 0.36
CA ALA A 576 16.85 -23.86 1.37
C ALA A 576 17.93 -24.90 1.06
N GLN A 577 17.54 -26.10 0.64
CA GLN A 577 18.49 -27.15 0.25
C GLN A 577 19.26 -26.83 -1.04
N ALA A 578 18.60 -26.21 -2.02
CA ALA A 578 19.23 -25.88 -3.29
C ALA A 578 20.19 -24.68 -3.19
N THR A 579 19.89 -23.71 -2.32
CA THR A 579 20.72 -22.51 -2.11
C THR A 579 21.93 -22.74 -1.20
N ALA A 580 21.89 -23.77 -0.33
CA ALA A 580 22.97 -24.12 0.58
C ALA A 580 24.30 -24.50 -0.11
N ASN A 581 24.24 -24.96 -1.37
CA ASN A 581 25.40 -25.41 -2.14
C ASN A 581 25.98 -24.35 -3.09
N LEU A 582 25.40 -23.14 -3.13
CA LEU A 582 25.87 -22.07 -4.00
C LEU A 582 27.16 -21.42 -3.49
N ASN A 583 28.07 -21.10 -4.40
CA ASN A 583 29.21 -20.23 -4.08
C ASN A 583 28.78 -18.74 -4.06
N ASP A 584 29.67 -17.86 -3.59
CA ASP A 584 29.35 -16.43 -3.44
C ASP A 584 28.94 -15.73 -4.74
N ALA A 585 29.59 -16.06 -5.85
CA ALA A 585 29.27 -15.48 -7.16
C ALA A 585 27.88 -15.93 -7.65
N GLN A 586 27.54 -17.20 -7.45
CA GLN A 586 26.21 -17.74 -7.78
C GLN A 586 25.11 -17.13 -6.90
N ARG A 587 25.38 -16.96 -5.60
CA ARG A 587 24.45 -16.27 -4.69
C ARG A 587 24.20 -14.84 -5.11
N GLU A 588 25.25 -14.12 -5.49
CA GLU A 588 25.13 -12.74 -5.95
C GLU A 588 24.34 -12.62 -7.26
N ALA A 589 24.62 -13.50 -8.23
CA ALA A 589 23.86 -13.57 -9.47
C ALA A 589 22.36 -13.88 -9.22
N LEU A 590 22.07 -14.76 -8.26
CA LEU A 590 20.71 -15.08 -7.85
C LEU A 590 20.00 -13.88 -7.23
N ARG A 591 20.66 -13.15 -6.31
CA ARG A 591 20.11 -11.91 -5.72
C ARG A 591 19.78 -10.88 -6.77
N GLN A 592 20.69 -10.65 -7.72
CA GLN A 592 20.47 -9.68 -8.80
C GLN A 592 19.31 -10.09 -9.70
N THR A 593 19.19 -11.38 -10.01
CA THR A 593 18.08 -11.91 -10.80
C THR A 593 16.76 -11.74 -10.06
N LEU A 594 16.70 -12.12 -8.78
CA LEU A 594 15.52 -11.95 -7.97
C LEU A 594 15.12 -10.47 -7.85
N ALA A 595 16.07 -9.57 -7.60
CA ALA A 595 15.80 -8.14 -7.50
C ALA A 595 15.22 -7.57 -8.82
N ARG A 596 15.74 -8.00 -9.99
CA ARG A 596 15.21 -7.59 -11.29
C ARG A 596 13.78 -8.08 -11.52
N GLU A 597 13.49 -9.34 -11.20
CA GLU A 597 12.15 -9.91 -11.36
C GLU A 597 11.15 -9.28 -10.39
N ILE A 598 11.54 -9.06 -9.13
CA ILE A 598 10.75 -8.33 -8.14
C ILE A 598 10.43 -6.93 -8.68
N GLY A 599 11.43 -6.19 -9.17
CA GLY A 599 11.21 -4.87 -9.76
C GLY A 599 10.27 -4.91 -10.98
N SER A 600 10.36 -5.95 -11.81
CA SER A 600 9.47 -6.14 -12.96
C SER A 600 8.02 -6.37 -12.57
N MET A 601 7.77 -7.32 -11.66
CA MET A 601 6.44 -7.60 -11.14
C MET A 601 5.84 -6.39 -10.44
N ARG A 602 6.69 -5.63 -9.73
CA ARG A 602 6.30 -4.41 -9.04
C ARG A 602 5.83 -3.33 -10.00
N ARG A 603 6.57 -3.10 -11.08
CA ARG A 603 6.14 -2.17 -12.15
C ARG A 603 4.81 -2.58 -12.79
N ILE A 604 4.56 -3.88 -12.95
CA ILE A 604 3.27 -4.36 -13.51
C ILE A 604 2.14 -4.08 -12.53
N GLU A 605 2.33 -4.40 -11.25
CA GLU A 605 1.35 -4.15 -10.20
C GLU A 605 1.03 -2.65 -10.14
N GLU A 606 2.03 -1.79 -9.99
CA GLU A 606 1.81 -0.36 -9.72
C GLU A 606 1.20 0.39 -10.91
N ASN A 607 1.53 -0.02 -12.13
CA ASN A 607 0.93 0.52 -13.35
C ASN A 607 -0.47 -0.06 -13.62
N SER A 608 -0.94 -1.05 -12.87
CA SER A 608 -2.29 -1.57 -13.01
C SER A 608 -3.32 -0.58 -12.45
N PRO A 609 -4.33 -0.18 -13.25
CA PRO A 609 -5.43 0.67 -12.78
C PRO A 609 -6.14 0.04 -11.58
N GLY A 610 -6.77 0.87 -10.75
CA GLY A 610 -7.59 0.35 -9.65
C GLY A 610 -8.98 -0.13 -10.08
N ALA A 611 -9.53 -1.07 -9.30
CA ALA A 611 -10.90 -1.56 -9.49
C ALA A 611 -11.95 -0.48 -9.20
N PHE A 612 -11.62 0.46 -8.32
CA PHE A 612 -12.53 1.50 -7.85
C PHE A 612 -12.13 2.90 -8.29
N VAL A 613 -10.82 3.17 -8.31
CA VAL A 613 -10.22 4.47 -8.64
C VAL A 613 -9.20 4.24 -9.75
N GLU A 614 -9.03 5.20 -10.65
CA GLU A 614 -8.12 5.06 -11.79
C GLU A 614 -6.67 4.88 -11.33
N VAL A 615 -6.22 5.78 -10.45
CA VAL A 615 -4.90 5.72 -9.83
C VAL A 615 -5.02 5.29 -8.38
N ARG A 616 -4.34 4.20 -8.04
CA ARG A 616 -4.25 3.67 -6.69
C ARG A 616 -3.15 4.39 -5.92
N ARG A 617 -3.55 5.22 -4.96
CA ARG A 617 -2.60 5.95 -4.12
C ARG A 617 -2.06 5.05 -2.99
N SER A 618 -0.80 4.68 -3.08
CA SER A 618 0.01 4.17 -1.96
C SER A 618 0.06 5.26 -0.86
N HIS A 619 -0.18 4.90 0.40
CA HIS A 619 -0.67 5.84 1.42
C HIS A 619 0.28 6.07 2.59
#